data_AF-A0A4R6QJ23-F1
#
_entry.id   AF-A0A4R6QJ23-F1
#
_cell.length_a   1.000
_cell.length_b   1.000
_cell.length_c   1.000
_cell.angle_alpha   90.00
_cell.angle_beta   90.00
_cell.angle_gamma   90.00
#
_symmetry.space_group_name_H-M   'P 1'
#
loop_
_entity.id
_entity.type
_entity.pdbx_description
1 polymer ?
#
loop_
_entity_poly.entity_id
_entity_poly.type
_entity_poly.pdbx_seq_one_letter_code
_entity_poly.pdbx_strand_id
1 'polypeptide(L)'
;MGREAQCLCRVGEQSAEAKVLLESDALLLRGVFKRRYALTELSGLHVEGERLCFEAGGESVALELGAKPAASWLKKIATPPPTLADKLGLSLEHKGLVIGALEEPALLEALRDARTELAAEAHVALAVVSSEAQLLDAIAAHAGLPDARHLWVIHPKGSKASLADATVRRLMMAAGYADSKTSAVSETLTATRYARR
;
A
#
# COMPACT_ATOMS: atom_id res chain seq x y z
N MET A 1 -0.43 -8.63 -4.42
CA MET A 1 -0.27 -9.95 -5.07
C MET A 1 0.65 -9.79 -6.27
N GLY A 2 1.79 -10.50 -6.30
CA GLY A 2 2.65 -10.59 -7.49
C GLY A 2 1.93 -11.30 -8.65
N ARG A 3 2.51 -11.26 -9.85
CA ARG A 3 2.04 -12.05 -10.99
C ARG A 3 3.18 -12.91 -11.51
N GLU A 4 2.85 -14.05 -12.08
CA GLU A 4 3.86 -14.91 -12.72
C GLU A 4 3.31 -15.53 -14.00
N ALA A 5 4.23 -15.85 -14.91
CA ALA A 5 3.94 -16.53 -16.17
C ALA A 5 5.15 -17.39 -16.57
N GLN A 6 4.89 -18.50 -17.26
CA GLN A 6 5.91 -19.20 -18.05
C GLN A 6 5.67 -18.80 -19.50
N CYS A 7 6.65 -18.16 -20.15
CA CYS A 7 6.49 -17.69 -21.51
C CYS A 7 7.81 -17.67 -22.28
N LEU A 8 7.71 -17.63 -23.61
CA LEU A 8 8.84 -17.28 -24.45
C LEU A 8 9.25 -15.84 -24.15
N CYS A 9 10.52 -15.66 -23.82
CA CYS A 9 11.12 -14.37 -23.56
C CYS A 9 12.18 -14.11 -24.63
N ARG A 10 12.20 -12.89 -25.17
CA ARG A 10 13.30 -12.37 -25.96
C ARG A 10 14.05 -11.33 -25.13
N VAL A 11 15.36 -11.46 -25.03
CA VAL A 11 16.25 -10.55 -24.32
C VAL A 11 17.43 -10.26 -25.25
N GLY A 12 17.45 -9.04 -25.81
CA GLY A 12 18.31 -8.70 -26.93
C GLY A 12 18.06 -9.64 -28.12
N GLU A 13 19.12 -10.30 -28.59
CA GLU A 13 19.05 -11.25 -29.70
C GLU A 13 18.67 -12.68 -29.25
N GLN A 14 18.68 -12.96 -27.95
CA GLN A 14 18.44 -14.29 -27.41
C GLN A 14 16.95 -14.52 -27.17
N SER A 15 16.45 -15.73 -27.45
CA SER A 15 15.07 -16.13 -27.16
C SER A 15 15.05 -17.48 -26.46
N ALA A 16 14.33 -17.59 -25.34
CA ALA A 16 14.18 -18.83 -24.58
C ALA A 16 12.92 -18.79 -23.71
N GLU A 17 12.36 -19.96 -23.40
CA GLU A 17 11.33 -20.05 -22.36
C GLU A 17 11.91 -19.75 -20.98
N ALA A 18 11.21 -18.93 -20.20
CA ALA A 18 11.59 -18.58 -18.85
C ALA A 18 10.36 -18.37 -17.96
N LYS A 19 10.57 -18.51 -16.65
CA LYS A 19 9.57 -18.10 -15.67
C LYS A 19 9.75 -16.61 -15.39
N VAL A 20 8.71 -15.84 -15.62
CA VAL A 20 8.67 -14.40 -15.36
C VAL A 20 7.85 -14.14 -14.11
N LEU A 21 8.38 -13.33 -13.19
CA LEU A 21 7.67 -12.86 -12.01
C LEU A 21 7.63 -11.33 -12.01
N LEU A 22 6.44 -10.77 -11.79
CA LEU A 22 6.22 -9.36 -11.52
C LEU A 22 5.98 -9.18 -10.01
N GLU A 23 7.00 -8.64 -9.34
CA GLU A 23 6.96 -8.24 -7.93
C GLU A 23 6.51 -6.78 -7.79
N SER A 24 6.58 -6.24 -6.57
CA SER A 24 6.15 -4.87 -6.29
C SER A 24 7.11 -3.82 -6.86
N ASP A 25 8.40 -4.15 -6.98
CA ASP A 25 9.47 -3.22 -7.36
C ASP A 25 10.31 -3.71 -8.54
N ALA A 26 10.14 -4.95 -8.99
CA ALA A 26 10.92 -5.52 -10.08
C ALA A 26 10.17 -6.56 -10.92
N LEU A 27 10.68 -6.76 -12.13
CA LEU A 27 10.38 -7.87 -13.02
C LEU A 27 11.58 -8.83 -13.03
N LEU A 28 11.33 -10.10 -12.76
CA LEU A 28 12.33 -11.14 -12.62
C LEU A 28 12.17 -12.18 -13.73
N LEU A 29 13.23 -12.46 -14.48
CA LEU A 29 13.31 -13.64 -15.34
C LEU A 29 14.14 -14.69 -14.62
N ARG A 30 13.59 -15.91 -14.53
CA ARG A 30 14.24 -17.08 -13.95
C ARG A 30 14.37 -18.19 -15.00
N GLY A 31 15.44 -18.97 -14.89
CA GLY A 31 15.74 -20.09 -15.80
C GLY A 31 16.94 -19.77 -16.66
N VAL A 32 16.77 -19.84 -17.98
CA VAL A 32 17.81 -19.54 -18.98
C VAL A 32 18.29 -18.09 -18.82
N PHE A 33 17.34 -17.16 -18.71
CA PHE A 33 17.64 -15.79 -18.31
C PHE A 33 17.67 -15.68 -16.79
N LYS A 34 18.71 -15.03 -16.27
CA LYS A 34 18.85 -14.63 -14.86
C LYS A 34 18.92 -13.11 -14.81
N ARG A 35 17.76 -12.46 -14.81
CA ARG A 35 17.63 -11.00 -14.86
C ARG A 35 16.67 -10.51 -13.80
N ARG A 36 16.99 -9.33 -13.25
CA ARG A 36 16.11 -8.53 -12.40
C ARG A 36 16.12 -7.12 -12.98
N TYR A 37 14.96 -6.66 -13.42
CA TYR A 37 14.76 -5.30 -13.91
C TYR A 37 13.96 -4.53 -12.88
N ALA A 38 14.52 -3.45 -12.33
CA ALA A 38 13.74 -2.58 -11.45
C ALA A 38 12.62 -1.92 -12.27
N LEU A 39 11.39 -1.86 -11.75
CA LEU A 39 10.28 -1.26 -12.49
C LEU A 39 10.52 0.22 -12.81
N THR A 40 11.32 0.90 -11.99
CA THR A 40 11.74 2.29 -12.15
C THR A 40 12.74 2.52 -13.29
N GLU A 41 13.41 1.46 -13.76
CA GLU A 41 14.41 1.53 -14.82
C GLU A 41 13.84 1.11 -16.19
N LEU A 42 12.60 0.65 -16.22
CA LEU A 42 11.93 0.26 -17.45
C LEU A 42 11.59 1.51 -18.27
N SER A 43 11.91 1.47 -19.56
CA SER A 43 11.53 2.50 -20.52
C SER A 43 10.89 1.87 -21.75
N GLY A 44 10.14 2.68 -22.52
CA GLY A 44 9.45 2.18 -23.72
C GLY A 44 8.43 1.07 -23.43
N LEU A 45 7.87 1.00 -22.22
CA LEU A 45 6.95 -0.07 -21.82
C LEU A 45 5.64 0.00 -22.62
N HIS A 46 5.34 -1.04 -23.41
CA HIS A 46 4.12 -1.12 -24.21
C HIS A 46 3.70 -2.57 -24.49
N VAL A 47 2.51 -2.75 -25.06
CA VAL A 47 2.05 -4.06 -25.55
C VAL A 47 2.08 -4.06 -27.08
N GLU A 48 2.70 -5.07 -27.65
CA GLU A 48 2.74 -5.33 -29.08
C GLU A 48 2.14 -6.72 -29.35
N GLY A 49 0.91 -6.75 -29.89
CA GLY A 49 0.16 -7.99 -30.07
C GLY A 49 -0.06 -8.73 -28.73
N GLU A 50 0.61 -9.87 -28.56
CA GLU A 50 0.54 -10.70 -27.36
C GLU A 50 1.73 -10.51 -26.41
N ARG A 51 2.60 -9.54 -26.72
CA ARG A 51 3.87 -9.33 -26.04
C ARG A 51 3.86 -8.09 -25.17
N LEU A 52 4.44 -8.18 -23.98
CA LEU A 52 4.85 -7.02 -23.20
C LEU A 52 6.30 -6.67 -23.57
N CYS A 53 6.53 -5.47 -24.09
CA CYS A 53 7.82 -5.01 -24.58
C CYS A 53 8.34 -3.84 -23.75
N PHE A 54 9.65 -3.79 -23.49
CA PHE A 54 10.31 -2.69 -22.78
C PHE A 54 11.83 -2.72 -23.02
N GLU A 55 12.48 -1.61 -22.69
CA GLU A 55 13.93 -1.46 -22.65
C GLU A 55 14.40 -1.37 -21.21
N ALA A 56 15.46 -2.09 -20.86
CA ALA A 56 16.08 -2.03 -19.54
C ALA A 56 17.56 -2.43 -19.62
N GLY A 57 18.45 -1.73 -18.90
CA GLY A 57 19.87 -2.09 -18.86
C GLY A 57 20.57 -2.10 -20.23
N GLY A 58 20.04 -1.37 -21.23
CA GLY A 58 20.57 -1.33 -22.59
C GLY A 58 20.16 -2.51 -23.49
N GLU A 59 19.23 -3.36 -23.04
CA GLU A 59 18.70 -4.48 -23.82
C GLU A 59 17.17 -4.35 -24.02
N SER A 60 16.72 -4.66 -25.24
CA SER A 60 15.30 -4.80 -25.57
C SER A 60 14.76 -6.13 -25.06
N VAL A 61 13.62 -6.09 -24.36
CA VAL A 61 12.97 -7.27 -23.79
C VAL A 61 11.54 -7.39 -24.31
N ALA A 62 11.16 -8.58 -24.74
CA ALA A 62 9.78 -8.91 -25.12
C ALA A 62 9.32 -10.21 -24.45
N LEU A 63 8.16 -10.18 -23.81
CA LEU A 63 7.60 -11.30 -23.06
C LEU A 63 6.27 -11.74 -23.70
N GLU A 64 6.20 -12.97 -24.22
CA GLU A 64 4.98 -13.51 -24.86
C GLU A 64 3.97 -13.98 -23.81
N LEU A 65 3.35 -13.03 -23.10
CA LEU A 65 2.43 -13.31 -21.99
C LEU A 65 1.01 -13.67 -22.45
N GLY A 66 0.68 -13.42 -23.73
CA GLY A 66 -0.68 -13.40 -24.23
C GLY A 66 -1.34 -12.02 -24.07
N ALA A 67 -2.31 -11.69 -24.92
CA ALA A 67 -2.90 -10.35 -24.98
C ALA A 67 -3.47 -9.85 -23.63
N LYS A 68 -4.28 -10.67 -22.94
CA LYS A 68 -4.90 -10.27 -21.66
C LYS A 68 -3.85 -10.09 -20.55
N PRO A 69 -2.94 -11.04 -20.29
CA PRO A 69 -1.88 -10.84 -19.31
C PRO A 69 -0.95 -9.66 -19.67
N ALA A 70 -0.55 -9.49 -20.93
CA ALA A 70 0.31 -8.39 -21.35
C ALA A 70 -0.29 -7.02 -21.02
N ALA A 71 -1.55 -6.78 -21.41
CA ALA A 71 -2.27 -5.53 -21.09
C ALA A 71 -2.43 -5.32 -19.57
N SER A 72 -2.74 -6.40 -18.85
CA SER A 72 -2.87 -6.36 -17.40
C SER A 72 -1.54 -5.98 -16.72
N TRP A 73 -0.42 -6.56 -17.17
CA TRP A 73 0.92 -6.31 -16.64
C TRP A 73 1.41 -4.90 -16.97
N LEU A 74 1.23 -4.44 -18.21
CA LEU A 74 1.47 -3.05 -18.60
C LEU A 74 0.76 -2.09 -17.64
N LYS A 75 -0.56 -2.26 -17.46
CA LYS A 75 -1.35 -1.40 -16.56
C LYS A 75 -0.78 -1.41 -15.14
N LYS A 76 -0.40 -2.58 -14.63
CA LYS A 76 0.13 -2.72 -13.27
C LYS A 76 1.48 -2.03 -13.09
N ILE A 77 2.40 -2.14 -14.05
CA ILE A 77 3.72 -1.52 -13.98
C ILE A 77 3.61 0.00 -14.17
N ALA A 78 2.74 0.45 -15.08
CA ALA A 78 2.53 1.86 -15.35
C ALA A 78 1.71 2.60 -14.27
N THR A 79 1.01 1.87 -13.39
CA THR A 79 0.26 2.47 -12.28
C THR A 79 1.23 2.71 -11.12
N PRO A 80 1.43 3.96 -10.68
CA PRO A 80 2.24 4.25 -9.51
C PRO A 80 1.75 3.46 -8.28
N PRO A 81 2.65 3.12 -7.33
CA PRO A 81 2.22 2.51 -6.08
C PRO A 81 1.24 3.43 -5.35
N PRO A 82 0.24 2.88 -4.64
CA PRO A 82 -0.73 3.68 -3.91
C PRO A 82 -0.01 4.52 -2.84
N THR A 83 -0.39 5.79 -2.76
CA THR A 83 0.09 6.73 -1.74
C THR A 83 -0.37 6.31 -0.34
N LEU A 84 0.17 6.94 0.71
CA LEU A 84 -0.37 6.70 2.05
C LEU A 84 -1.82 7.18 2.17
N ALA A 85 -2.19 8.28 1.53
CA ALA A 85 -3.58 8.73 1.44
C ALA A 85 -4.48 7.66 0.83
N ASP A 86 -4.10 7.08 -0.33
CA ASP A 86 -4.86 6.00 -0.98
C ASP A 86 -5.00 4.77 -0.06
N LYS A 87 -3.94 4.42 0.65
CA LYS A 87 -3.95 3.28 1.58
C LYS A 87 -4.91 3.51 2.74
N LEU A 88 -4.94 4.72 3.28
CA LEU A 88 -5.79 5.11 4.41
C LEU A 88 -7.23 5.45 3.98
N GLY A 89 -7.48 5.60 2.68
CA GLY A 89 -8.79 5.97 2.13
C GLY A 89 -9.10 7.46 2.27
N LEU A 90 -8.07 8.29 2.18
CA LEU A 90 -8.16 9.74 2.29
C LEU A 90 -8.27 10.39 0.92
N SER A 91 -9.18 11.35 0.78
CA SER A 91 -9.31 12.20 -0.40
C SER A 91 -10.04 13.51 -0.04
N LEU A 92 -10.19 14.41 -1.01
CA LEU A 92 -11.02 15.62 -0.85
C LEU A 92 -12.46 15.30 -0.43
N GLU A 93 -13.00 14.18 -0.90
CA GLU A 93 -14.37 13.73 -0.59
C GLU A 93 -14.41 12.89 0.70
N HIS A 94 -13.32 12.18 1.02
CA HIS A 94 -13.22 11.31 2.19
C HIS A 94 -12.20 11.88 3.18
N LYS A 95 -12.62 12.89 3.94
CA LYS A 95 -11.73 13.58 4.88
C LYS A 95 -11.48 12.79 6.16
N GLY A 96 -10.27 12.93 6.68
CA GLY A 96 -9.81 12.37 7.94
C GLY A 96 -9.77 13.40 9.08
N LEU A 97 -10.24 12.99 10.25
CA LEU A 97 -10.05 13.73 11.50
C LEU A 97 -8.98 13.05 12.35
N VAL A 98 -8.03 13.83 12.85
CA VAL A 98 -6.88 13.32 13.60
C VAL A 98 -7.15 13.41 15.11
N ILE A 99 -6.89 12.32 15.82
CA ILE A 99 -6.97 12.24 17.28
C ILE A 99 -5.55 11.98 17.81
N GLY A 100 -5.03 12.90 18.63
CA GLY A 100 -3.66 12.86 19.13
C GLY A 100 -2.71 13.79 18.36
N ALA A 101 -1.42 13.74 18.72
CA ALA A 101 -0.40 14.60 18.13
C ALA A 101 0.04 14.05 16.76
N LEU A 102 0.15 14.95 15.77
CA LEU A 102 0.56 14.62 14.41
C LEU A 102 1.88 15.28 14.07
N GLU A 103 2.96 14.51 14.14
CA GLU A 103 4.33 14.97 13.82
C GLU A 103 4.97 14.17 12.68
N GLU A 104 4.37 13.04 12.30
CA GLU A 104 4.91 12.13 11.28
C GLU A 104 4.78 12.75 9.87
N PRO A 105 5.88 13.02 9.16
CA PRO A 105 5.86 13.66 7.84
C PRO A 105 5.02 12.90 6.82
N ALA A 106 5.06 11.56 6.84
CA ALA A 106 4.27 10.75 5.90
C ALA A 106 2.76 10.94 6.09
N LEU A 107 2.30 11.11 7.33
CA LEU A 107 0.89 11.37 7.63
C LEU A 107 0.49 12.82 7.34
N LEU A 108 1.38 13.78 7.62
CA LEU A 108 1.16 15.18 7.24
C LEU A 108 0.95 15.30 5.72
N GLU A 109 1.77 14.59 4.93
CA GLU A 109 1.60 14.54 3.48
C GLU A 109 0.27 13.89 3.08
N ALA A 110 -0.07 12.73 3.67
CA ALA A 110 -1.30 12.01 3.36
C ALA A 110 -2.58 12.80 3.70
N LEU A 111 -2.49 13.73 4.66
CA LEU A 111 -3.61 14.55 5.14
C LEU A 111 -3.66 15.94 4.52
N ARG A 112 -2.66 16.34 3.74
CA ARG A 112 -2.48 17.71 3.21
C ARG A 112 -3.78 18.35 2.71
N ASP A 113 -4.51 17.63 1.86
CA ASP A 113 -5.77 18.10 1.26
C ASP A 113 -7.02 17.36 1.80
N ALA A 114 -6.82 16.36 2.66
CA ALA A 114 -7.86 15.45 3.13
C ALA A 114 -8.13 15.56 4.64
N ARG A 115 -7.63 16.61 5.31
CA ARG A 115 -7.84 16.81 6.75
C ARG A 115 -9.10 17.65 7.02
N THR A 116 -9.79 17.32 8.10
CA THR A 116 -10.82 18.19 8.70
C THR A 116 -10.72 18.21 10.22
N GLU A 117 -11.11 19.34 10.81
CA GLU A 117 -11.30 19.48 12.26
C GLU A 117 -12.78 19.36 12.65
N LEU A 118 -13.68 19.29 11.66
CA LEU A 118 -15.11 19.23 11.87
C LEU A 118 -15.57 17.78 11.93
N ALA A 119 -16.13 17.37 13.06
CA ALA A 119 -16.65 16.02 13.26
C ALA A 119 -17.67 15.59 12.19
N ALA A 120 -18.50 16.53 11.71
CA ALA A 120 -19.51 16.27 10.68
C ALA A 120 -18.94 16.04 9.27
N GLU A 121 -17.68 16.41 9.02
CA GLU A 121 -17.01 16.17 7.74
C GLU A 121 -16.08 14.94 7.79
N ALA A 122 -15.90 14.36 8.98
CA ALA A 122 -14.96 13.28 9.21
C ALA A 122 -15.54 11.95 8.71
N HIS A 123 -15.01 11.44 7.60
CA HIS A 123 -15.38 10.13 7.05
C HIS A 123 -14.54 9.00 7.65
N VAL A 124 -13.36 9.35 8.17
CA VAL A 124 -12.43 8.44 8.84
C VAL A 124 -11.75 9.15 9.99
N ALA A 125 -11.50 8.43 11.09
CA ALA A 125 -10.70 8.93 12.20
C ALA A 125 -9.29 8.32 12.15
N LEU A 126 -8.27 9.11 12.49
CA LEU A 126 -6.88 8.70 12.57
C LEU A 126 -6.36 8.96 13.98
N ALA A 127 -6.25 7.91 14.79
CA ALA A 127 -5.70 7.98 16.13
C ALA A 127 -4.20 7.73 16.10
N VAL A 128 -3.39 8.75 16.42
CA VAL A 128 -1.94 8.62 16.57
C VAL A 128 -1.63 8.45 18.05
N VAL A 129 -1.22 7.23 18.44
CA VAL A 129 -1.11 6.83 19.84
C VAL A 129 0.20 6.09 20.11
N SER A 130 0.76 6.31 21.29
CA SER A 130 1.99 5.66 21.77
C SER A 130 1.84 5.00 23.15
N SER A 131 0.64 5.05 23.75
CA SER A 131 0.32 4.43 25.04
C SER A 131 -1.11 3.89 25.09
N GLU A 132 -1.40 3.02 26.07
CA GLU A 132 -2.76 2.49 26.30
C GLU A 132 -3.76 3.59 26.65
N ALA A 133 -3.35 4.59 27.44
CA ALA A 133 -4.21 5.71 27.83
C ALA A 133 -4.66 6.51 26.60
N GLN A 134 -3.73 6.86 25.71
CA GLN A 134 -4.05 7.57 24.47
C GLN A 134 -4.96 6.75 23.55
N LEU A 135 -4.79 5.42 23.52
CA LEU A 135 -5.68 4.54 22.76
C LEU A 135 -7.11 4.55 23.32
N LEU A 136 -7.26 4.51 24.64
CA LEU A 136 -8.58 4.57 25.29
C LEU A 136 -9.25 5.94 25.04
N ASP A 137 -8.50 7.03 25.16
CA ASP A 137 -8.99 8.37 24.83
C ASP A 137 -9.43 8.47 23.36
N ALA A 138 -8.66 7.87 22.46
CA ALA A 138 -8.99 7.84 21.04
C ALA A 138 -10.25 7.01 20.73
N ILE A 139 -10.44 5.89 21.41
CA ILE A 139 -11.66 5.08 21.30
C ILE A 139 -12.88 5.90 21.77
N ALA A 140 -12.75 6.61 22.88
CA ALA A 140 -13.81 7.47 23.41
C ALA A 140 -14.11 8.64 22.47
N ALA A 141 -13.09 9.31 21.94
CA ALA A 141 -13.27 10.39 20.96
C ALA A 141 -13.95 9.89 19.68
N HIS A 142 -13.52 8.73 19.15
CA HIS A 142 -14.15 8.13 17.99
C HIS A 142 -15.64 7.81 18.23
N ALA A 143 -16.03 7.42 19.45
CA ALA A 143 -17.43 7.17 19.82
C ALA A 143 -18.37 8.35 19.48
N GLY A 144 -17.86 9.58 19.56
CA GLY A 144 -18.57 10.82 19.22
C GLY A 144 -18.57 11.21 17.74
N LEU A 145 -17.97 10.41 16.85
CA LEU A 145 -17.91 10.66 15.40
C LEU A 145 -18.86 9.70 14.67
N PRO A 146 -20.10 10.09 14.37
CA PRO A 146 -21.11 9.19 13.80
C PRO A 146 -20.81 8.79 12.35
N ASP A 147 -20.24 9.69 11.56
CA ASP A 147 -19.98 9.47 10.13
C ASP A 147 -18.61 8.82 9.86
N ALA A 148 -17.69 8.90 10.84
CA ALA A 148 -16.42 8.19 10.80
C ALA A 148 -16.64 6.71 11.14
N ARG A 149 -16.99 5.89 10.15
CA ARG A 149 -17.21 4.45 10.37
C ARG A 149 -15.94 3.66 10.67
N HIS A 150 -14.80 4.24 10.32
CA HIS A 150 -13.50 3.60 10.44
C HIS A 150 -12.56 4.43 11.30
N LEU A 151 -11.83 3.74 12.17
CA LEU A 151 -10.75 4.27 12.98
C LEU A 151 -9.44 3.62 12.53
N TRP A 152 -8.52 4.41 11.99
CA TRP A 152 -7.13 4.01 11.85
C TRP A 152 -6.41 4.26 13.16
N VAL A 153 -5.94 3.18 13.80
CA VAL A 153 -5.04 3.28 14.95
C VAL A 153 -3.62 3.20 14.42
N ILE A 154 -2.88 4.30 14.61
CA ILE A 154 -1.50 4.48 14.20
C ILE A 154 -0.64 4.42 15.45
N HIS A 155 0.30 3.47 15.49
CA HIS A 155 1.14 3.27 16.67
C HIS A 155 2.55 2.80 16.29
N PRO A 156 3.53 2.94 17.21
CA PRO A 156 4.87 2.40 17.03
C PRO A 156 4.87 0.90 16.72
N LYS A 157 5.74 0.48 15.79
CA LYS A 157 5.99 -0.92 15.45
C LYS A 157 7.46 -1.30 15.71
N GLY A 158 7.72 -2.61 15.82
CA GLY A 158 9.04 -3.16 16.05
C GLY A 158 9.35 -3.43 17.53
N SER A 159 10.56 -3.93 17.80
CA SER A 159 10.95 -4.43 19.14
C SER A 159 11.03 -3.36 20.23
N LYS A 160 11.12 -2.08 19.84
CA LYS A 160 11.17 -0.92 20.74
C LYS A 160 9.85 -0.14 20.80
N ALA A 161 8.76 -0.71 20.28
CA ALA A 161 7.46 -0.05 20.29
C ALA A 161 6.99 0.23 21.73
N SER A 162 6.63 1.47 22.03
CA SER A 162 6.07 1.86 23.33
C SER A 162 4.67 1.29 23.56
N LEU A 163 3.98 0.91 22.48
CA LEU A 163 2.67 0.27 22.51
C LEU A 163 2.69 -0.95 21.58
N ALA A 164 2.60 -2.14 22.17
CA ALA A 164 2.65 -3.39 21.42
C ALA A 164 1.37 -3.62 20.59
N ASP A 165 1.51 -4.16 19.38
CA ASP A 165 0.40 -4.49 18.48
C ASP A 165 -0.65 -5.41 19.14
N ALA A 166 -0.19 -6.42 19.88
CA ALA A 166 -1.07 -7.32 20.63
C ALA A 166 -1.92 -6.59 21.70
N THR A 167 -1.37 -5.54 22.33
CA THR A 167 -2.09 -4.70 23.28
C THR A 167 -3.14 -3.85 22.56
N VAL A 168 -2.79 -3.22 21.44
CA VAL A 168 -3.75 -2.47 20.61
C VAL A 168 -4.91 -3.36 20.20
N ARG A 169 -4.62 -4.54 19.64
CA ARG A 169 -5.64 -5.47 19.18
C ARG A 169 -6.56 -5.93 20.31
N ARG A 170 -5.99 -6.27 21.48
CA ARG A 170 -6.76 -6.66 22.67
C ARG A 170 -7.71 -5.56 23.13
N LEU A 171 -7.23 -4.32 23.25
CA LEU A 171 -8.04 -3.18 23.70
C LEU A 171 -9.12 -2.82 22.68
N MET A 172 -8.80 -2.79 21.39
CA MET A 172 -9.77 -2.54 20.33
C MET A 172 -10.88 -3.61 20.29
N MET A 173 -10.52 -4.88 20.42
CA MET A 173 -11.50 -5.97 20.50
C MET A 173 -12.40 -5.86 21.74
N ALA A 174 -11.82 -5.53 22.90
CA ALA A 174 -12.58 -5.31 24.14
C ALA A 174 -13.56 -4.12 24.01
N ALA A 175 -13.20 -3.12 23.21
CA ALA A 175 -14.05 -1.98 22.87
C ALA A 175 -15.07 -2.26 21.73
N GLY A 176 -15.21 -3.51 21.28
CA GLY A 176 -16.20 -3.89 20.26
C GLY A 176 -15.78 -3.60 18.83
N TYR A 177 -14.49 -3.41 18.55
CA TYR A 177 -13.97 -3.20 17.21
C TYR A 177 -13.45 -4.49 16.57
N ALA A 178 -13.46 -4.53 15.24
CA ALA A 178 -12.80 -5.54 14.42
C ALA A 178 -11.81 -4.87 13.46
N ASP A 179 -10.60 -5.43 13.35
CA ASP A 179 -9.61 -5.02 12.36
C ASP A 179 -9.97 -5.53 10.96
N SER A 180 -9.60 -4.77 9.93
CA SER A 180 -9.91 -5.11 8.54
C SER A 180 -8.75 -4.91 7.57
N LYS A 181 -7.79 -4.05 7.91
CA LYS A 181 -6.65 -3.71 7.05
C LYS A 181 -5.50 -3.18 7.88
N THR A 182 -4.28 -3.47 7.46
CA THR A 182 -3.06 -2.85 8.01
C THR A 182 -2.29 -2.16 6.89
N SER A 183 -1.59 -1.09 7.21
CA SER A 183 -0.74 -0.36 6.26
C SER A 183 0.48 0.21 6.98
N ALA A 184 1.65 0.01 6.37
CA ALA A 184 2.86 0.68 6.84
C ALA A 184 2.74 2.19 6.60
N VAL A 185 3.05 2.97 7.65
CA VAL A 185 3.10 4.43 7.63
C VAL A 185 4.54 4.90 7.39
N SER A 186 5.46 4.43 8.23
CA SER A 186 6.90 4.70 8.17
C SER A 186 7.69 3.47 8.63
N GLU A 187 9.02 3.59 8.75
CA GLU A 187 9.86 2.54 9.34
C GLU A 187 9.49 2.24 10.80
N THR A 188 8.98 3.24 11.53
CA THR A 188 8.68 3.14 12.97
C THR A 188 7.19 3.07 13.28
N LEU A 189 6.30 3.37 12.33
CA LEU A 189 4.85 3.37 12.54
C LEU A 189 4.11 2.38 11.64
N THR A 190 3.06 1.77 12.21
CA THR A 190 2.04 1.01 11.48
C THR A 190 0.67 1.62 11.73
N ALA A 191 -0.24 1.45 10.78
CA ALA A 191 -1.65 1.80 10.91
C ALA A 191 -2.51 0.56 10.74
N THR A 192 -3.43 0.32 11.66
CA THR A 192 -4.44 -0.75 11.55
C THR A 192 -5.84 -0.13 11.58
N ARG A 193 -6.66 -0.50 10.59
CA ARG A 193 -8.02 0.00 10.42
C ARG A 193 -9.00 -0.88 11.17
N TYR A 194 -9.74 -0.25 12.05
CA TYR A 194 -10.79 -0.85 12.85
C TYR A 194 -12.16 -0.30 12.47
N ALA A 195 -13.19 -1.13 12.57
CA ALA A 195 -14.60 -0.75 12.47
C ALA A 195 -15.35 -1.28 13.68
N ARG A 196 -16.40 -0.58 14.13
CA ARG A 196 -17.31 -1.09 15.16
C ARG A 196 -18.07 -2.29 14.61
N ARG A 197 -18.31 -3.28 15.47
CA ARG A 197 -19.22 -4.39 15.18
C ARG A 197 -20.67 -3.95 15.22
#